data_AF-A0A538QPQ0-F1
#
_entry.id   AF-A0A538QPQ0-F1
#
_cell.length_a   1.000
_cell.length_b   1.000
_cell.length_c   1.000
_cell.angle_alpha   90.00
_cell.angle_beta   90.00
_cell.angle_gamma   90.00
#
_symmetry.space_group_name_H-M   'P 1'
#
loop_
_entity.id
_entity.type
_entity.pdbx_description
1 polymer ?
#
loop_
_entity_poly.entity_id
_entity_poly.type
_entity_poly.pdbx_seq_one_letter_code
_entity_poly.pdbx_strand_id
1 'polypeptide(L)'
;MVGLDPGARLQEALQRDPAGARDRRTRQQHTAVVQTNRRVLAIETSCDETAAAVIASGPRLLSNVIRAQDALHAPYGGVVPEIAARAHLQTL
;
A
#
# COMPACT_ATOMS: atom_id res chain seq x y z
N MET A 1 -48.99 8.89 -62.80
CA MET A 1 -49.42 10.17 -62.22
C MET A 1 -49.66 9.99 -60.73
N VAL A 2 -48.62 10.24 -59.93
CA VAL A 2 -48.73 10.79 -58.57
C VAL A 2 -47.47 11.63 -58.42
N GLY A 3 -47.67 12.89 -58.05
CA GLY A 3 -46.70 13.96 -58.13
C GLY A 3 -45.48 13.75 -57.23
N LEU A 4 -44.37 14.26 -57.73
CA LEU A 4 -43.16 14.58 -56.97
C LEU A 4 -43.55 15.59 -55.88
N ASP A 5 -43.31 15.25 -54.61
CA ASP A 5 -43.32 16.27 -53.54
C ASP A 5 -41.97 17.03 -53.60
N PRO A 6 -41.94 18.33 -53.96
CA PRO A 6 -40.68 19.06 -54.17
C PRO A 6 -40.00 19.53 -52.86
N GLY A 7 -40.41 19.02 -51.70
CA GLY A 7 -39.97 19.49 -50.38
C GLY A 7 -38.86 18.70 -49.70
N ALA A 8 -38.48 17.52 -50.19
CA ALA A 8 -37.52 16.64 -49.49
C ALA A 8 -36.04 16.95 -49.77
N ARG A 9 -35.72 18.22 -50.07
CA ARG A 9 -34.35 18.73 -50.24
C ARG A 9 -34.14 20.02 -49.47
N LEU A 10 -34.28 20.00 -48.13
CA LEU A 10 -33.56 20.96 -47.27
C LEU A 10 -33.58 20.66 -45.75
N GLN A 11 -33.40 19.41 -45.30
CA GLN A 11 -32.91 19.15 -43.93
C GLN A 11 -31.77 18.11 -43.90
N GLU A 12 -30.57 18.65 -44.14
CA GLU A 12 -29.42 18.51 -43.24
C GLU A 12 -28.69 17.17 -43.15
N ALA A 13 -27.70 17.09 -44.04
CA ALA A 13 -26.45 16.36 -43.93
C ALA A 13 -25.55 16.78 -42.74
N LEU A 14 -26.06 16.83 -41.51
CA LEU A 14 -25.25 17.15 -40.32
C LEU A 14 -25.69 16.33 -39.11
N GLN A 15 -25.33 15.05 -39.09
CA GLN A 15 -24.93 14.29 -37.89
C GLN A 15 -24.53 12.85 -38.26
N ARG A 16 -23.58 12.75 -39.19
CA ARG A 16 -22.64 11.64 -39.19
C ARG A 16 -21.63 11.94 -38.08
N ASP A 17 -21.73 11.24 -36.96
CA ASP A 17 -20.54 11.00 -36.15
C ASP A 17 -20.53 9.56 -35.63
N PRO A 18 -19.69 8.67 -36.20
CA PRO A 18 -19.47 7.32 -35.67
C PRO A 18 -18.47 7.29 -34.49
N ALA A 19 -18.05 8.43 -33.92
CA ALA A 19 -17.03 8.48 -32.87
C ALA A 19 -17.51 8.21 -31.42
N GLY A 20 -18.71 7.66 -31.21
CA GLY A 20 -19.25 7.46 -29.85
C GLY A 20 -18.87 6.17 -29.12
N ALA A 21 -18.26 5.17 -29.79
CA ALA A 21 -18.15 3.81 -29.25
C ALA A 21 -16.71 3.35 -28.89
N ARG A 22 -15.71 4.23 -28.97
CA ARG A 22 -14.29 3.85 -28.83
C ARG A 22 -13.52 4.69 -27.80
N ASP A 23 -14.02 4.82 -26.57
CA ASP A 23 -13.16 5.35 -25.50
C ASP A 23 -13.59 4.92 -24.08
N ARG A 24 -13.79 3.61 -23.86
CA ARG A 24 -13.91 3.06 -22.49
C ARG A 24 -12.75 2.14 -22.09
N ARG A 25 -11.83 1.81 -23.01
CA ARG A 25 -10.70 0.90 -22.73
C ARG A 25 -9.42 1.62 -22.32
N THR A 26 -9.33 2.93 -22.55
CA THR A 26 -8.07 3.70 -22.47
C THR A 26 -7.83 4.33 -21.10
N ARG A 27 -8.77 4.21 -20.16
CA ARG A 27 -8.69 4.84 -18.83
C ARG A 27 -8.23 3.92 -17.69
N GLN A 28 -8.00 2.63 -17.96
CA GLN A 28 -7.65 1.63 -16.93
C GLN A 28 -6.16 1.28 -16.83
N GLN A 29 -5.26 1.92 -17.59
CA GLN A 29 -3.89 1.43 -17.76
C GLN A 29 -2.76 2.22 -17.06
N HIS A 30 -3.05 3.25 -16.26
CA HIS A 30 -1.99 4.07 -15.65
C HIS A 30 -2.07 4.21 -14.13
N THR A 31 -2.08 3.09 -13.42
CA THR A 31 -1.46 3.03 -12.08
C THR A 31 -0.98 1.62 -11.77
N ALA A 32 -0.06 1.09 -12.59
CA ALA A 32 0.71 -0.06 -12.15
C ALA A 32 1.57 0.36 -10.95
N VAL A 33 1.22 -0.09 -9.75
CA VAL A 33 2.06 0.10 -8.57
C VAL A 33 3.34 -0.68 -8.81
N VAL A 34 4.46 0.01 -8.99
CA VAL A 34 5.77 -0.62 -9.07
C VAL A 34 6.02 -1.32 -7.72
N GLN A 35 5.93 -2.65 -7.70
CA GLN A 35 6.29 -3.45 -6.53
C GLN A 35 7.81 -3.40 -6.36
N THR A 36 8.26 -2.40 -5.60
CA THR A 36 9.68 -2.28 -5.23
C THR A 36 10.03 -3.36 -4.22
N ASN A 37 11.19 -4.00 -4.39
CA ASN A 37 11.73 -5.02 -3.47
C ASN A 37 12.28 -4.36 -2.16
N ARG A 38 11.49 -3.48 -1.53
CA ARG A 38 11.87 -2.78 -0.31
C ARG A 38 11.80 -3.73 0.88
N ARG A 39 12.75 -3.60 1.80
CA ARG A 39 12.71 -4.25 3.11
C ARG A 39 12.82 -3.18 4.18
N VAL A 40 12.05 -3.33 5.25
CA VAL A 40 12.10 -2.48 6.45
C VAL A 40 12.68 -3.33 7.58
N LEU A 41 13.72 -2.82 8.23
CA LEU A 41 14.19 -3.34 9.51
C LEU A 41 13.51 -2.52 10.62
N ALA A 42 12.68 -3.17 11.42
CA ALA A 42 12.07 -2.59 12.61
C ALA A 42 12.88 -3.02 13.84
N ILE A 43 13.17 -2.08 14.72
CA ILE A 43 13.83 -2.29 16.01
C ILE A 43 12.89 -1.76 17.09
N GLU A 44 12.68 -2.54 18.14
CA GLU A 44 11.83 -2.17 19.27
C GLU A 44 12.61 -2.31 20.58
N THR A 45 12.68 -1.21 21.33
CA THR A 45 13.40 -1.07 22.61
C THR A 45 12.69 -0.05 23.53
N SER A 46 11.36 -0.08 23.59
CA SER A 46 10.57 0.91 24.34
C SER A 46 10.41 0.57 25.82
N CYS A 47 10.40 -0.71 26.19
CA CYS A 47 10.18 -1.19 27.56
C CYS A 47 11.24 -2.22 27.96
N ASP A 48 10.90 -3.50 28.10
CA ASP A 48 11.76 -4.55 28.64
C ASP A 48 11.98 -5.71 27.67
N GLU A 49 11.59 -5.56 26.40
CA GLU A 49 12.03 -6.44 25.33
C GLU A 49 12.95 -5.72 24.35
N THR A 50 13.93 -6.46 23.82
CA THR A 50 14.62 -6.06 22.58
C THR A 50 14.12 -6.94 21.45
N ALA A 51 13.55 -6.33 20.41
CA ALA A 51 13.08 -7.05 19.25
C ALA A 51 13.62 -6.46 17.94
N ALA A 52 13.75 -7.33 16.94
CA ALA A 52 14.11 -6.96 15.58
C ALA A 52 13.25 -7.74 14.58
N ALA A 53 12.73 -7.05 13.57
CA ALA A 53 11.90 -7.66 12.53
C ALA A 53 12.27 -7.16 11.13
N VAL A 54 12.20 -8.05 10.14
CA VAL A 54 12.37 -7.69 8.73
C VAL A 54 11.02 -7.82 8.03
N ILE A 55 10.59 -6.76 7.35
CA ILE A 55 9.28 -6.67 6.70
C ILE A 55 9.52 -6.38 5.21
N ALA A 56 8.86 -7.11 4.30
CA ALA A 56 8.93 -6.84 2.86
C ALA A 56 8.07 -5.62 2.47
N SER A 57 8.16 -5.14 1.23
CA SER A 57 7.20 -4.17 0.69
C SER A 57 5.77 -4.69 0.86
N GLY A 58 4.96 -3.98 1.64
CA GLY A 58 3.63 -4.41 2.08
C GLY A 58 3.63 -4.96 3.52
N PRO A 59 2.52 -5.52 4.02
CA PRO A 59 2.40 -5.96 5.42
C PRO A 59 3.03 -7.35 5.68
N ARG A 60 3.94 -7.83 4.83
CA ARG A 60 4.49 -9.20 4.94
C ARG A 60 5.72 -9.23 5.85
N LEU A 61 5.59 -9.89 7.00
CA LEU A 61 6.69 -10.21 7.92
C LEU A 61 7.59 -11.31 7.33
N LEU A 62 8.90 -11.07 7.31
CA LEU A 62 9.91 -12.04 6.85
C LEU A 62 10.66 -12.71 8.01
N SER A 63 10.94 -11.96 9.07
CA SER A 63 11.59 -12.44 10.28
C SER A 63 11.16 -11.60 11.47
N ASN A 64 11.12 -12.19 12.65
CA ASN A 64 10.88 -11.52 13.93
C ASN A 64 11.59 -12.29 15.04
N VAL A 65 12.40 -11.58 15.82
CA VAL A 65 13.07 -12.12 17.00
C VAL A 65 12.83 -11.19 18.18
N ILE A 66 12.61 -11.77 19.36
CA ILE A 66 12.30 -11.04 20.59
C ILE A 66 13.15 -11.64 21.70
N ARG A 67 13.78 -10.77 22.51
CA ARG A 67 14.46 -11.13 23.74
C ARG A 67 13.80 -10.41 24.91
N ALA A 68 13.07 -11.18 25.73
CA ALA A 68 12.42 -10.69 26.94
C ALA A 68 13.42 -10.52 28.09
N GLN A 69 13.12 -9.60 29.01
CA GLN A 69 13.91 -9.32 30.20
C GLN A 69 13.17 -9.62 31.52
N ASP A 70 12.01 -10.30 31.48
CA ASP A 70 11.20 -10.63 32.66
C ASP A 70 12.03 -11.14 33.84
N ALA A 71 12.97 -12.06 33.57
CA ALA A 71 13.85 -12.65 34.58
C ALA A 71 14.82 -11.64 35.23
N LEU A 72 15.22 -10.59 34.50
CA LEU A 72 16.06 -9.52 35.04
C LEU A 72 15.26 -8.59 35.96
N HIS A 73 13.98 -8.37 35.66
CA HIS A 73 13.11 -7.46 36.41
C HIS A 73 12.33 -8.14 37.54
N ALA A 74 12.21 -9.47 37.51
CA ALA A 74 11.47 -10.26 38.50
C ALA A 74 11.82 -9.96 39.98
N PRO A 75 13.10 -9.76 40.37
CA PRO A 75 13.46 -9.43 41.76
C PRO A 75 12.91 -8.09 42.25
N TYR A 76 12.55 -7.18 41.33
CA TYR A 76 12.12 -5.82 41.64
C TYR A 76 10.60 -5.65 41.61
N GLY A 77 9.86 -6.69 41.18
CA GLY A 77 8.40 -6.65 41.09
C GLY A 77 7.87 -5.72 39.99
N GLY A 78 8.72 -5.31 39.04
CA GLY A 78 8.39 -4.43 37.93
C GLY A 78 9.62 -4.02 37.13
N VAL A 79 9.40 -3.40 35.97
CA VAL A 79 10.48 -2.95 35.09
C VAL A 79 11.31 -1.86 35.77
N VAL A 80 12.62 -2.06 35.82
CA VAL A 80 13.59 -1.06 36.28
C VAL A 80 14.21 -0.37 35.04
N PRO A 81 13.92 0.92 34.78
CA PRO A 81 14.30 1.57 33.52
C PRO A 81 15.79 1.51 33.18
N GLU A 82 16.69 1.68 34.17
CA GLU A 82 18.14 1.60 33.95
C GLU A 82 18.61 0.18 33.56
N ILE A 83 18.03 -0.86 34.17
CA ILE A 83 18.35 -2.25 33.83
C ILE A 83 17.88 -2.54 32.39
N ALA A 84 16.68 -2.07 32.03
CA ALA A 84 16.13 -2.26 30.70
C ALA A 84 16.97 -1.58 29.62
N ALA A 85 17.34 -0.31 29.83
CA ALA A 85 18.19 0.44 28.93
C ALA A 85 19.55 -0.27 28.69
N ARG A 86 20.18 -0.78 29.76
CA ARG A 86 21.45 -1.50 29.64
C ARG A 86 21.30 -2.85 28.93
N ALA A 87 20.22 -3.58 29.20
CA ALA A 87 19.95 -4.86 28.55
C ALA A 87 19.68 -4.69 27.04
N HIS A 88 19.05 -3.58 26.61
CA HIS A 88 18.93 -3.25 25.20
C HIS A 88 20.30 -3.05 24.53
N LEU A 89 21.22 -2.30 25.16
CA LEU A 89 22.57 -2.07 24.64
C LEU A 89 23.42 -3.35 24.53
N GLN A 90 23.15 -4.36 25.35
CA GLN A 90 23.85 -5.65 25.27
C GLN A 90 23.30 -6.60 24.19
N THR A 91 22.12 -6.29 23.65
CA THR A 91 21.42 -7.16 22.68
C THR A 91 21.55 -6.65 21.25
N LEU A 92 21.64 -5.33 21.05
CA LEU A 92 21.86 -4.67 19.76
C LEU A 92 23.32 -4.83 19.31
#